data_AF-A0AAT9HSN0-F1
#
_entry.id   AF-A0AAT9HSN0-F1
#
_cell.length_a   1.000
_cell.length_b   1.000
_cell.length_c   1.000
_cell.angle_alpha   90.00
_cell.angle_beta   90.00
_cell.angle_gamma   90.00
#
_symmetry.space_group_name_H-M   'P 1'
#
loop_
_entity.id
_entity.type
_entity.pdbx_description
1 polymer ?
#
loop_
_entity_poly.entity_id
_entity_poly.type
_entity_poly.pdbx_seq_one_letter_code
_entity_poly.pdbx_strand_id
1 'polypeptide(L)'
;MADLLIYQLWSASGRDAAEGRTVFSKPGGGTRVGEKLSELPLTLRSDPGEPGLESAPFVLAHSSGGDQSVFDNGLPLTATEWIRAGELTHLTTSRHGAGLTGLPTAPAIDNLILDGAVTARWRRWSRRRTSAGPPCC
;
A
#
# COMPACT_ATOMS: atom_id res chain seq x y z
N MET A 1 8.59 4.35 10.96
CA MET A 1 7.44 3.60 10.40
C MET A 1 7.41 3.57 8.87
N ALA A 2 8.21 4.39 8.17
CA ALA A 2 8.26 4.38 6.70
C ALA A 2 8.65 3.02 6.09
N ASP A 3 9.58 2.29 6.73
CA ASP A 3 10.10 1.02 6.22
C ASP A 3 9.02 -0.03 5.92
N LEU A 4 8.06 -0.21 6.83
CA LEU A 4 6.94 -1.14 6.63
C LEU A 4 5.99 -0.70 5.51
N LEU A 5 5.80 0.61 5.30
CA LEU A 5 4.94 1.14 4.24
C LEU A 5 5.60 0.98 2.87
N ILE A 6 6.92 1.18 2.81
CA ILE A 6 7.71 0.97 1.59
C ILE A 6 7.69 -0.52 1.22
N TYR A 7 7.94 -1.40 2.19
CA TYR A 7 7.86 -2.84 1.96
C TYR A 7 6.47 -3.27 1.48
N GLN A 8 5.42 -2.65 2.04
CA GLN A 8 4.07 -2.88 1.58
C GLN A 8 3.89 -2.51 0.10
N LEU A 9 4.36 -1.33 -0.33
CA LEU A 9 4.27 -0.90 -1.73
C LEU A 9 5.07 -1.82 -2.67
N TRP A 10 6.27 -2.23 -2.27
CA TRP A 10 7.08 -3.18 -3.05
C TRP A 10 6.42 -4.56 -3.19
N SER A 11 5.63 -4.96 -2.19
CA SER A 11 4.87 -6.21 -2.23
C SER A 11 3.52 -6.08 -2.96
N ALA A 12 3.18 -4.90 -3.48
CA ALA A 12 1.87 -4.57 -4.03
C ALA A 12 1.74 -4.82 -5.54
N SER A 13 2.57 -5.70 -6.12
CA SER A 13 2.43 -6.12 -7.52
C SER A 13 1.02 -6.63 -7.83
N GLY A 14 0.37 -6.01 -8.81
CA GLY A 14 -0.93 -6.46 -9.32
C GLY A 14 -0.85 -7.79 -10.05
N ARG A 15 0.26 -8.03 -10.76
CA ARG A 15 0.50 -9.30 -11.46
C ARG A 15 0.71 -10.44 -10.47
N ASP A 16 1.64 -10.29 -9.54
CA ASP A 16 1.92 -11.33 -8.56
C ASP A 16 0.72 -11.60 -7.66
N ALA A 17 -0.05 -10.55 -7.33
CA ALA A 17 -1.32 -10.71 -6.61
C ALA A 17 -2.32 -11.56 -7.41
N ALA A 18 -2.49 -11.30 -8.71
CA ALA A 18 -3.39 -12.08 -9.56
C ALA A 18 -2.94 -13.54 -9.71
N GLU A 19 -1.63 -13.79 -9.68
CA GLU A 19 -1.01 -15.12 -9.72
C GLU A 19 -0.98 -15.84 -8.35
N GLY A 20 -1.48 -15.23 -7.27
CA GLY A 20 -1.56 -15.88 -5.96
C GLY A 20 -0.30 -15.76 -5.09
N ARG A 21 0.60 -14.82 -5.38
CA ARG A 21 1.96 -14.77 -4.81
C ARG A 21 2.17 -13.65 -3.79
N THR A 22 1.15 -12.87 -3.47
CA THR A 22 1.23 -11.79 -2.49
C THR A 22 0.09 -11.85 -1.46
N VAL A 23 0.20 -11.06 -0.39
CA VAL A 23 -0.87 -10.90 0.62
C VAL A 23 -2.14 -10.27 0.05
N PHE A 24 -2.08 -9.73 -1.17
CA PHE A 24 -3.19 -9.13 -1.88
C PHE A 24 -3.89 -10.07 -2.85
N SER A 25 -3.51 -11.35 -2.86
CA SER A 25 -4.17 -12.38 -3.65
C SER A 25 -5.50 -12.81 -3.04
N LYS A 26 -6.50 -13.06 -3.89
CA LYS A 26 -7.76 -13.71 -3.47
C LYS A 26 -7.62 -15.23 -3.51
N PRO A 27 -8.20 -15.98 -2.55
CA PRO A 27 -8.38 -17.41 -2.69
C PRO A 27 -9.18 -17.73 -3.95
N GLY A 28 -8.69 -18.67 -4.78
CA GLY A 28 -9.34 -19.02 -6.05
C GLY A 28 -8.97 -18.13 -7.24
N GLY A 29 -8.05 -17.17 -7.07
CA GLY A 29 -7.50 -16.34 -8.14
C GLY A 29 -7.98 -14.89 -8.13
N GLY A 30 -7.23 -14.02 -8.81
CA GLY A 30 -7.47 -12.58 -8.83
C GLY A 30 -6.94 -11.84 -7.60
N THR A 31 -7.28 -10.56 -7.48
CA THR A 31 -6.72 -9.67 -6.45
C THR A 31 -7.78 -9.19 -5.47
N ARG A 32 -7.33 -8.80 -4.28
CA ARG A 32 -8.13 -8.21 -3.20
C ARG A 32 -8.47 -6.74 -3.44
N VAL A 33 -8.22 -6.20 -4.63
CA VAL A 33 -8.65 -4.84 -4.98
C VAL A 33 -10.17 -4.74 -4.81
N GLY A 34 -10.62 -3.65 -4.18
CA GLY A 34 -11.99 -3.42 -3.74
C GLY A 34 -12.33 -4.00 -2.35
N GLU A 35 -11.41 -4.70 -1.68
CA GLU A 35 -11.64 -5.22 -0.33
C GLU A 35 -11.19 -4.25 0.77
N LYS A 36 -11.92 -4.27 1.89
CA LYS A 36 -11.50 -3.63 3.13
C LYS A 36 -10.37 -4.42 3.79
N LEU A 37 -9.20 -3.82 3.93
CA LEU A 37 -8.03 -4.41 4.59
C LEU A 37 -7.91 -4.01 6.07
N SER A 38 -8.49 -2.88 6.45
CA SER A 38 -8.42 -2.34 7.81
C SER A 38 -9.68 -1.53 8.16
N GLU A 39 -10.11 -1.63 9.40
CA GLU A 39 -11.17 -0.79 9.97
C GLU A 39 -10.70 0.64 10.27
N LEU A 40 -9.38 0.87 10.30
CA LEU A 40 -8.85 2.21 10.47
C LEU A 40 -9.03 3.00 9.17
N PRO A 41 -9.56 4.24 9.22
CA PRO A 41 -9.77 5.07 8.04
C PRO A 41 -8.44 5.71 7.58
N LEU A 42 -7.48 4.88 7.20
CA LEU A 42 -6.16 5.28 6.73
C LEU A 42 -6.14 5.34 5.21
N THR A 43 -5.53 6.38 4.65
CA THR A 43 -5.30 6.50 3.21
C THR A 43 -3.80 6.46 2.93
N LEU A 44 -3.36 5.49 2.15
CA LEU A 44 -2.00 5.38 1.63
C LEU A 44 -2.02 5.80 0.16
N ARG A 45 -1.29 6.86 -0.17
CA ARG A 45 -1.29 7.45 -1.52
C ARG A 45 0.10 7.88 -1.96
N SER A 46 0.23 8.13 -3.25
CA SER A 46 1.38 8.80 -3.87
C SER A 46 0.86 9.95 -4.74
N ASP A 47 1.64 11.02 -4.87
CA ASP A 47 1.29 12.17 -5.71
C ASP A 47 2.58 12.87 -6.18
N PRO A 48 2.97 12.79 -7.47
CA PRO A 48 4.21 13.42 -7.94
C PRO A 48 4.32 14.92 -7.65
N GLY A 49 3.19 15.61 -7.46
CA GLY A 49 3.11 17.03 -7.14
C GLY A 49 2.99 17.35 -5.64
N GLU A 50 3.13 16.39 -4.73
CA GLU A 50 3.01 16.63 -3.29
C GLU A 50 4.10 17.62 -2.80
N PRO A 51 3.72 18.79 -2.24
CA PRO A 51 4.69 19.79 -1.80
C PRO A 51 5.67 19.26 -0.75
N GLY A 52 6.97 19.39 -1.01
CA GLY A 52 8.04 18.90 -0.15
C GLY A 52 8.32 17.39 -0.24
N LEU A 53 7.59 16.67 -1.08
CA LEU A 53 7.79 15.26 -1.43
C LEU A 53 7.67 15.05 -2.95
N GLU A 54 7.99 16.06 -3.75
CA GLU A 54 7.84 16.03 -5.20
C GLU A 54 8.68 14.92 -5.84
N SER A 55 8.13 14.27 -6.85
CA SER A 55 8.82 13.25 -7.63
C SER A 55 8.70 13.52 -9.12
N ALA A 56 9.41 12.74 -9.94
CA ALA A 56 9.24 12.82 -11.39
C ALA A 56 7.77 12.55 -11.77
N PRO A 57 7.12 13.39 -12.59
CA PRO A 57 5.72 13.22 -12.98
C PRO A 57 5.54 12.22 -14.14
N PHE A 58 6.52 11.36 -14.36
CA PHE A 58 6.51 10.31 -15.37
C PHE A 58 7.38 9.13 -14.94
N VAL A 59 7.10 7.96 -15.49
CA VAL A 59 7.83 6.73 -15.16
C VAL A 59 9.31 6.84 -15.54
N LEU A 60 10.17 6.47 -14.58
CA LEU A 60 11.62 6.32 -14.70
C LEU A 60 12.03 4.89 -14.29
N ALA A 61 11.90 3.95 -15.21
CA ALA A 61 12.32 2.57 -15.05
C ALA A 61 13.74 2.34 -15.60
N HIS A 62 14.63 1.84 -14.73
CA HIS A 62 16.02 1.49 -15.08
C HIS A 62 16.20 0.04 -15.54
N SER A 63 15.22 -0.82 -15.26
CA SER A 63 15.20 -2.22 -15.63
C SER A 63 13.77 -2.71 -15.82
N SER A 64 13.61 -3.85 -16.49
CA SER A 64 12.32 -4.52 -16.60
C SER A 64 12.21 -5.68 -15.62
N GLY A 65 11.04 -5.86 -15.04
CA GLY A 65 10.69 -6.93 -14.10
C GLY A 65 9.18 -7.18 -14.08
N GLY A 66 8.68 -7.87 -13.05
CA GLY A 66 7.24 -8.16 -12.91
C GLY A 66 6.38 -6.90 -12.84
N ASP A 67 6.89 -5.87 -12.18
CA ASP A 67 6.07 -4.73 -11.72
C ASP A 67 6.43 -3.42 -12.41
N GLN A 68 7.55 -3.39 -13.12
CA GLN A 68 8.09 -2.22 -13.81
C GLN A 68 8.71 -2.63 -15.15
N SER A 69 8.74 -1.71 -16.11
CA SER A 69 9.22 -1.98 -17.46
C SER A 69 9.89 -0.76 -18.05
N VAL A 70 11.08 -0.91 -18.65
CA VAL A 70 11.76 0.20 -19.34
C VAL A 70 10.96 0.72 -20.53
N PHE A 71 10.05 -0.09 -21.09
CA PHE A 71 9.17 0.33 -22.16
C PHE A 71 8.10 1.33 -21.71
N ASP A 72 7.84 1.40 -20.40
CA ASP A 72 6.86 2.31 -19.79
C ASP A 72 7.46 3.69 -19.44
N ASN A 73 8.75 3.91 -19.70
CA ASN A 73 9.39 5.20 -19.51
C ASN A 73 8.65 6.34 -20.22
N GLY A 74 8.49 7.47 -19.51
CA GLY A 74 7.79 8.64 -20.02
C GLY A 74 6.26 8.58 -19.93
N LEU A 75 5.68 7.47 -19.46
CA LEU A 75 4.26 7.44 -19.12
C LEU A 75 3.96 8.45 -18.00
N PRO A 76 2.93 9.32 -18.13
CA PRO A 76 2.55 10.25 -17.09
C PRO A 76 2.16 9.55 -15.79
N LEU A 77 2.61 10.09 -14.66
CA LEU A 77 2.20 9.67 -13.34
C LEU A 77 1.20 10.68 -12.76
N THR A 78 0.15 10.17 -12.13
CA THR A 78 -0.88 10.97 -11.47
C THR A 78 -1.06 10.50 -10.04
N ALA A 79 -1.58 11.38 -9.18
CA ALA A 79 -1.93 11.03 -7.82
C ALA A 79 -2.74 9.73 -7.77
N THR A 80 -2.30 8.80 -6.94
CA THR A 80 -2.83 7.44 -6.86
C THR A 80 -3.03 7.06 -5.40
N GLU A 81 -4.25 6.70 -5.04
CA GLU A 81 -4.54 6.10 -3.74
C GLU A 81 -4.39 4.59 -3.86
N TRP A 82 -3.41 4.03 -3.15
CA TRP A 82 -3.17 2.59 -3.06
C TRP A 82 -4.18 1.95 -2.12
N ILE A 83 -4.38 2.60 -0.96
CA ILE A 83 -5.40 2.26 0.02
C ILE A 83 -6.19 3.54 0.29
N ARG A 84 -7.52 3.50 0.16
CA ARG A 84 -8.42 4.61 0.48
C ARG A 84 -9.25 4.27 1.71
N ALA A 85 -9.06 5.00 2.80
CA ALA A 85 -9.78 4.79 4.05
C ALA A 85 -9.83 3.29 4.49
N GLY A 86 -8.73 2.56 4.33
CA GLY A 86 -8.61 1.14 4.65
C GLY A 86 -9.06 0.15 3.56
N GLU A 87 -9.58 0.61 2.42
CA GLU A 87 -9.91 -0.23 1.26
C GLU A 87 -8.76 -0.26 0.25
N LEU A 88 -8.39 -1.44 -0.25
CA LEU A 88 -7.38 -1.57 -1.31
C LEU A 88 -7.94 -1.11 -2.66
N THR A 89 -7.43 -0.01 -3.19
CA THR A 89 -7.95 0.61 -4.41
C THR A 89 -7.06 0.38 -5.62
N HIS A 90 -5.74 0.28 -5.43
CA HIS A 90 -4.78 0.00 -6.50
C HIS A 90 -3.68 -0.95 -6.05
N LEU A 91 -3.13 -1.65 -7.04
CA LEU A 91 -1.89 -2.42 -6.95
C LEU A 91 -0.94 -1.88 -8.02
N THR A 92 0.37 -1.99 -7.80
CA THR A 92 1.36 -1.52 -8.76
C THR A 92 1.31 -2.38 -10.02
N THR A 93 1.24 -1.74 -11.18
CA THR A 93 1.19 -2.42 -12.47
C THR A 93 1.98 -1.65 -13.53
N SER A 94 2.77 -2.38 -14.30
CA SER A 94 3.24 -1.94 -15.62
C SER A 94 2.08 -2.00 -16.62
N ARG A 95 2.20 -1.37 -17.80
CA ARG A 95 1.19 -1.52 -18.88
C ARG A 95 1.01 -2.99 -19.28
N HIS A 96 2.10 -3.75 -19.28
CA HIS A 96 2.07 -5.18 -19.56
C HIS A 96 1.31 -5.96 -18.49
N GLY A 97 1.60 -5.70 -17.20
CA GLY A 97 0.89 -6.33 -16.08
C GLY A 97 -0.59 -5.99 -16.05
N ALA A 98 -0.95 -4.74 -16.35
CA ALA A 98 -2.33 -4.31 -16.54
C ALA A 98 -3.03 -5.10 -17.66
N GLY A 99 -2.37 -5.27 -18.81
CA GLY A 99 -2.90 -6.07 -19.92
C GLY A 99 -3.13 -7.55 -19.59
N LEU A 100 -2.30 -8.14 -18.73
CA LEU A 100 -2.45 -9.54 -18.29
C LEU A 100 -3.56 -9.74 -17.25
N THR A 101 -3.77 -8.75 -16.38
CA THR A 101 -4.64 -8.89 -15.19
C THR A 101 -5.99 -8.21 -15.34
N GLY A 102 -6.13 -7.29 -16.29
CA GLY A 102 -7.30 -6.42 -16.40
C GLY A 102 -7.35 -5.29 -15.36
N LEU A 103 -6.31 -5.15 -14.52
CA LEU A 103 -6.19 -4.03 -13.58
C LEU A 103 -5.83 -2.73 -14.31
N PRO A 104 -6.13 -1.56 -13.73
CA PRO A 104 -5.62 -0.29 -14.25
C PRO A 104 -4.10 -0.27 -14.33
N THR A 105 -3.53 0.44 -15.30
CA THR A 105 -2.10 0.78 -15.29
C THR A 105 -1.84 1.80 -14.19
N ALA A 106 -1.07 1.41 -13.18
CA ALA A 106 -0.73 2.20 -12.01
C ALA A 106 0.73 1.93 -11.64
N PRO A 107 1.70 2.55 -12.33
CA PRO A 107 3.11 2.37 -12.02
C PRO A 107 3.43 2.94 -10.63
N ALA A 108 4.46 2.42 -9.98
CA ALA A 108 4.95 2.98 -8.72
C ALA A 108 5.40 4.43 -8.93
N ILE A 109 5.21 5.25 -7.88
CA ILE A 109 5.58 6.66 -7.84
C ILE A 109 6.63 6.81 -6.73
N ASP A 110 7.65 7.64 -6.94
CA ASP A 110 8.79 7.78 -6.02
C ASP A 110 8.49 8.61 -4.76
N ASN A 111 7.24 8.58 -4.29
CA ASN A 111 6.84 9.09 -2.98
C ASN A 111 5.69 8.26 -2.40
N LEU A 112 5.50 8.37 -1.08
CA LEU A 112 4.46 7.65 -0.35
C LEU A 112 4.00 8.46 0.85
N ILE A 113 2.71 8.71 0.92
CA ILE A 113 2.05 9.54 1.94
C ILE A 113 1.01 8.66 2.65
N LEU A 114 1.04 8.66 3.98
CA LEU A 114 0.04 8.02 4.82
C LEU A 114 -0.77 9.08 5.56
N ASP A 115 -2.00 9.26 5.14
CA ASP A 115 -2.98 10.13 5.79
C ASP A 115 -3.84 9.31 6.76
N GLY A 116 -4.02 9.82 7.97
CA GLY A 116 -4.81 9.13 8.99
C GLY A 116 -4.97 9.95 10.26
N ALA A 117 -6.20 10.00 10.78
CA ALA A 117 -6.45 10.58 12.08
C ALA A 117 -5.86 9.68 13.17
N VAL A 118 -4.64 9.97 13.63
CA VAL A 118 -4.11 9.37 14.86
C VAL A 118 -4.80 10.03 16.05
N THR A 119 -6.06 9.72 16.30
CA THR A 119 -6.67 9.94 17.62
C THR A 119 -6.39 8.75 18.53
N ALA A 120 -5.14 8.32 18.61
CA ALA A 120 -4.72 7.35 19.63
C ALA A 120 -4.49 8.12 20.95
N ARG A 121 -5.55 8.22 21.77
CA ARG A 121 -5.41 8.67 23.16
C ARG A 121 -4.65 7.57 23.92
N TRP A 122 -3.35 7.77 24.13
CA TRP A 122 -2.40 6.87 24.83
C TRP A 122 -2.75 6.48 26.29
N ARG A 123 -3.97 6.75 26.78
CA ARG A 123 -4.39 6.52 28.17
C ARG A 123 -4.99 5.13 28.40
N ARG A 124 -4.32 4.05 28.01
CA ARG A 124 -4.72 2.69 28.46
C ARG A 124 -3.59 1.64 28.40
N TRP A 125 -2.35 2.01 28.70
CA TRP A 125 -1.26 1.03 28.77
C TRP A 125 -0.39 1.14 30.03
N SER A 126 -0.90 1.74 31.13
CA SER A 126 -0.12 1.89 32.36
C SER A 126 -0.74 1.38 33.65
N ARG A 127 -1.92 0.73 33.65
CA ARG A 127 -2.47 0.17 34.90
C ARG A 127 -3.23 -1.15 34.69
N ARG A 128 -2.50 -2.26 34.56
CA ARG A 128 -2.95 -3.50 35.21
C ARG A 128 -2.35 -3.47 36.61
N ARG A 129 -3.17 -3.03 37.58
CA ARG A 129 -2.96 -3.30 39.00
C ARG A 129 -2.94 -4.82 39.15
N THR A 130 -1.81 -5.40 39.51
CA THR A 130 -1.82 -6.66 40.26
C THR A 130 -2.25 -6.33 41.68
N SER A 131 -3.56 -6.45 41.93
CA SER A 131 -4.07 -6.71 43.26
C SER A 131 -3.74 -8.15 43.61
N ALA A 132 -2.82 -8.37 44.54
CA ALA A 132 -2.63 -9.66 45.20
C ALA A 132 -2.70 -9.43 46.71
N GLY A 133 -3.91 -9.64 47.26
CA GLY A 133 -4.11 -10.24 48.59
C GLY A 133 -4.77 -11.61 48.36
N PRO A 134 -4.63 -12.59 49.27
CA PRO A 134 -4.98 -12.40 50.68
C PRO A 134 -3.94 -12.96 51.67
N PRO A 135 -4.10 -12.70 52.99
CA PRO A 135 -3.35 -13.40 54.04
C PRO A 135 -4.10 -14.67 54.45
N CYS A 136 -3.45 -15.84 54.41
CA CYS A 136 -3.91 -17.06 55.08
C CYS A 136 -2.72 -17.90 55.55
N CYS A 137 -2.79 -18.25 56.84
CA CYS A 137 -1.93 -19.08 57.70
C CYS A 137 -0.60 -18.46 58.14
#